data_AF-A0A7Y3K762-F1
#
_entry.id   AF-A0A7Y3K762-F1
#
_cell.length_a   1.000
_cell.length_b   1.000
_cell.length_c   1.000
_cell.angle_alpha   90.00
_cell.angle_beta   90.00
_cell.angle_gamma   90.00
#
_symmetry.space_group_name_H-M   'P 1'
#
loop_
_entity.id
_entity.type
_entity.pdbx_description
1 polymer ?
#
loop_
_entity_poly.entity_id
_entity_poly.type
_entity_poly.pdbx_seq_one_letter_code
_entity_poly.pdbx_strand_id
1 'polypeptide(L)'
;MTATNLAVATEAVPADVGVSPLRRAARRFVRNRAAMAGLLGLAVLVGICYGTLPWTLGSYARQNLHDTLHAPTSAHLMGTDRLGRDLFSRWSLGGAISMGIG
;
A
#
# COMPACT_ATOMS: atom_id res chain seq x y z
N MET A 1 57.42 -21.17 31.70
CA MET A 1 57.33 -20.17 30.62
C MET A 1 56.95 -20.89 29.34
N THR A 2 55.66 -21.05 29.04
CA THR A 2 55.23 -21.35 27.66
C THR A 2 53.78 -20.90 27.52
N ALA A 3 53.59 -19.74 26.89
CA ALA A 3 52.29 -19.21 26.53
C ALA A 3 51.82 -19.90 25.25
N THR A 4 50.77 -20.71 25.36
CA THR A 4 50.08 -21.30 24.20
C THR A 4 49.18 -20.24 23.58
N ASN A 5 49.68 -19.54 22.56
CA ASN A 5 48.88 -18.59 21.79
C ASN A 5 47.87 -19.36 20.92
N LEU A 6 46.61 -19.37 21.36
CA LEU A 6 45.46 -19.72 20.54
C LEU A 6 45.24 -18.62 19.50
N ALA A 7 45.83 -18.79 18.33
CA ALA A 7 45.47 -18.02 17.14
C ALA A 7 44.02 -18.37 16.76
N VAL A 8 43.08 -17.59 17.28
CA VAL A 8 41.71 -17.55 16.78
C VAL A 8 41.81 -17.06 15.34
N ALA A 9 41.64 -17.98 14.39
CA ALA A 9 41.50 -17.64 12.99
C ALA A 9 40.20 -16.84 12.83
N THR A 10 40.33 -15.52 12.76
CA THR A 10 39.26 -14.64 12.30
C THR A 10 39.07 -14.92 10.82
N GLU A 11 38.21 -15.88 10.48
CA GLU A 11 37.76 -16.02 9.10
C GLU A 11 37.03 -14.73 8.73
N ALA A 12 37.69 -13.90 7.93
CA ALA A 12 37.11 -12.70 7.37
C ALA A 12 35.92 -13.10 6.51
N VAL A 13 34.71 -12.72 6.93
CA VAL A 13 33.49 -12.83 6.13
C VAL A 13 33.79 -12.16 4.79
N PRO A 14 33.68 -12.87 3.65
CA PRO A 14 33.94 -12.25 2.36
C PRO A 14 32.90 -11.15 2.17
N ALA A 15 33.36 -9.90 2.27
CA ALA A 15 32.58 -8.76 1.83
C ALA A 15 32.36 -8.98 0.32
N ASP A 16 31.11 -9.21 -0.06
CA ASP A 16 30.67 -9.31 -1.45
C ASP A 16 30.83 -7.92 -2.10
N VAL A 17 32.06 -7.59 -2.49
CA VAL A 17 32.47 -6.31 -3.08
C VAL A 17 32.02 -6.28 -4.53
N GLY A 18 30.91 -5.60 -4.82
CA GLY A 18 30.53 -5.28 -6.19
C GLY A 18 29.03 -5.10 -6.45
N VAL A 19 28.16 -5.56 -5.55
CA VAL A 19 26.70 -5.37 -5.69
C VAL A 19 26.19 -4.25 -4.80
N SER A 20 25.50 -3.26 -5.39
CA SER A 20 24.93 -2.17 -4.61
C SER A 20 24.00 -2.72 -3.51
N PRO A 21 24.06 -2.18 -2.28
CA PRO A 21 23.24 -2.65 -1.16
C PRO A 21 21.75 -2.68 -1.50
N LEU A 22 21.27 -1.66 -2.22
CA LEU A 22 19.89 -1.55 -2.71
C LEU A 22 19.52 -2.68 -3.68
N ARG A 23 20.43 -3.08 -4.57
CA ARG A 23 20.18 -4.18 -5.52
C ARG A 23 20.11 -5.53 -4.82
N ARG A 24 20.83 -5.73 -3.70
CA ARG A 24 20.70 -6.93 -2.86
C ARG A 24 19.37 -6.93 -2.11
N ALA A 25 18.99 -5.80 -1.51
CA ALA A 25 17.72 -5.63 -0.82
C ALA A 25 16.52 -5.85 -1.76
N ALA A 26 16.53 -5.25 -2.95
CA ALA A 26 15.47 -5.42 -3.96
C ALA A 26 15.32 -6.89 -4.40
N ARG A 27 16.42 -7.61 -4.64
CA ARG A 27 16.37 -9.04 -4.99
C ARG A 27 15.78 -9.89 -3.88
N ARG A 28 16.13 -9.61 -2.62
CA ARG A 28 15.56 -10.32 -1.45
C ARG A 28 14.08 -10.00 -1.28
N PHE A 29 13.68 -8.75 -1.52
CA PHE A 29 12.30 -8.30 -1.44
C PHE A 29 11.42 -9.01 -2.49
N VAL A 30 11.83 -9.02 -3.76
CA VAL A 30 11.07 -9.67 -4.84
C VAL A 30 10.98 -11.19 -4.66
N ARG A 31 11.99 -11.81 -4.03
CA ARG A 31 11.98 -13.26 -3.74
C ARG A 31 11.09 -13.62 -2.54
N ASN A 32 10.68 -12.65 -1.72
CA ASN A 32 9.81 -12.87 -0.58
C ASN A 32 8.34 -12.78 -1.00
N ARG A 33 7.64 -13.93 -1.03
CA ARG A 33 6.21 -14.01 -1.41
C ARG A 33 5.32 -13.16 -0.49
N ALA A 34 5.63 -13.05 0.80
CA ALA A 34 4.86 -12.22 1.72
C ALA A 34 5.04 -10.72 1.41
N ALA A 35 6.27 -10.30 1.10
CA ALA A 35 6.55 -8.93 0.69
C ALA A 35 5.88 -8.57 -0.63
N MET A 36 5.90 -9.48 -1.60
CA MET A 36 5.22 -9.32 -2.88
C MET A 36 3.69 -9.31 -2.75
N ALA A 37 3.12 -10.10 -1.84
CA ALA A 37 1.69 -10.06 -1.54
C ALA A 37 1.27 -8.70 -0.95
N GLY A 38 2.07 -8.15 -0.02
CA GLY A 38 1.87 -6.80 0.51
C GLY A 38 1.99 -5.73 -0.57
N LEU A 39 3.01 -5.82 -1.44
CA LEU A 39 3.19 -4.89 -2.56
C LEU A 39 2.01 -4.94 -3.53
N LEU A 40 1.52 -6.14 -3.86
CA LEU A 40 0.36 -6.32 -4.73
C LEU A 40 -0.91 -5.73 -4.10
N GLY A 41 -1.15 -5.99 -2.81
CA GLY A 41 -2.28 -5.42 -2.09
C GLY A 41 -2.25 -3.89 -2.06
N LEU A 42 -1.07 -3.32 -1.81
CA LEU A 42 -0.86 -1.87 -1.87
C LEU A 42 -1.11 -1.33 -3.27
N ALA A 43 -0.60 -1.98 -4.32
CA ALA A 43 -0.81 -1.57 -5.70
C ALA A 43 -2.29 -1.60 -6.10
N VAL A 44 -3.04 -2.63 -5.66
CA VAL A 44 -4.48 -2.72 -5.85
C VAL A 44 -5.21 -1.59 -5.12
N LEU A 45 -4.85 -1.31 -3.87
CA LEU A 45 -5.45 -0.22 -3.08
C LEU A 45 -5.23 1.14 -3.73
N VAL A 46 -3.99 1.42 -4.16
CA VAL A 46 -3.63 2.63 -4.91
C VAL A 46 -4.47 2.71 -6.19
N GLY A 47 -4.56 1.61 -6.95
CA GLY A 47 -5.35 1.54 -8.18
C GLY A 47 -6.83 1.84 -7.95
N ILE A 48 -7.43 1.32 -6.88
CA ILE A 48 -8.83 1.60 -6.52
C ILE A 48 -9.00 3.07 -6.12
N CYS A 49 -8.12 3.61 -5.28
CA CYS A 49 -8.21 4.99 -4.82
C CYS A 49 -8.05 6.00 -5.96
N TYR A 50 -7.01 5.88 -6.77
CA TYR A 50 -6.74 6.81 -7.86
C TYR A 50 -7.59 6.55 -9.11
N GLY A 51 -7.96 5.29 -9.38
CA GLY A 51 -8.80 4.94 -10.54
C GLY A 51 -10.24 5.42 -10.40
N THR A 52 -10.75 5.53 -9.17
CA THR A 52 -12.12 5.98 -8.92
C THR A 52 -12.23 7.50 -8.74
N LEU A 53 -11.10 8.20 -8.56
CA LEU A 53 -11.04 9.66 -8.38
C LEU A 53 -11.87 10.50 -9.38
N PRO A 54 -11.86 10.20 -10.71
CA PRO A 54 -12.64 10.96 -11.68
C PRO A 54 -14.15 10.84 -11.44
N TRP A 55 -14.60 9.66 -11.02
CA TRP A 55 -16.00 9.37 -10.72
C TRP A 55 -16.43 9.97 -9.37
N THR A 56 -15.54 9.86 -8.37
CA THR A 56 -15.84 10.37 -7.03
C THR A 56 -15.96 11.88 -7.00
N LEU A 57 -15.10 12.61 -7.72
CA LEU A 57 -15.16 14.08 -7.79
C LEU A 57 -16.50 14.59 -8.38
N GLY A 58 -17.05 13.87 -9.37
CA GLY A 58 -18.36 14.20 -9.96
C GLY A 58 -19.55 13.86 -9.06
N SER A 59 -19.48 12.74 -8.34
CA SER A 59 -20.56 12.31 -7.42
C SER A 59 -20.53 13.02 -6.07
N TYR A 60 -19.37 13.51 -5.61
CA TYR A 60 -19.25 14.19 -4.32
C TYR A 60 -19.94 15.56 -4.31
N ALA A 61 -19.98 16.23 -5.45
CA ALA A 61 -20.55 17.56 -5.61
C ALA A 61 -22.09 17.56 -5.70
N ARG A 62 -22.71 16.44 -6.11
CA ARG A 62 -24.16 16.32 -6.15
C ARG A 62 -24.70 15.83 -4.80
N GLN A 63 -25.45 16.67 -4.11
CA GLN A 63 -26.20 16.32 -2.92
C GLN A 63 -27.63 16.00 -3.31
N ASN A 64 -28.04 14.74 -3.21
CA ASN A 64 -29.43 14.33 -3.40
C ASN A 64 -30.02 13.92 -2.05
N LEU A 65 -30.69 14.85 -1.37
CA LEU A 65 -31.36 14.58 -0.08
C LEU A 65 -32.54 13.61 -0.21
N HIS A 66 -33.03 13.37 -1.43
CA HIS A 66 -34.06 12.36 -1.69
C HIS A 66 -33.52 10.92 -1.57
N ASP A 67 -32.21 10.69 -1.76
CA ASP A 67 -31.59 9.35 -1.78
C ASP A 67 -30.68 9.14 -0.57
N THR A 68 -31.16 9.52 0.60
CA THR A 68 -30.40 9.50 1.86
C THR A 68 -30.57 8.15 2.57
N LEU A 69 -29.48 7.55 3.07
CA LEU A 69 -29.47 6.22 3.74
C LEU A 69 -29.96 5.05 2.86
N HIS A 70 -29.69 5.08 1.55
CA HIS A 70 -30.00 3.94 0.70
C HIS A 70 -29.05 2.76 0.97
N ALA A 71 -29.64 1.56 1.03
CA ALA A 71 -28.94 0.29 1.10
C ALA A 71 -28.03 0.07 -0.14
N PRO A 72 -26.99 -0.78 -0.04
CA PRO A 72 -26.09 -1.05 -1.16
C PRO A 72 -26.86 -1.54 -2.38
N THR A 73 -26.65 -0.87 -3.51
CA THR A 73 -27.31 -1.10 -4.80
C THR A 73 -26.28 -1.05 -5.92
N SER A 74 -26.61 -1.54 -7.12
CA SER A 74 -25.66 -1.53 -8.25
C SER A 74 -25.17 -0.13 -8.64
N ALA A 75 -25.95 0.91 -8.33
CA ALA A 75 -25.56 2.32 -8.47
C ALA A 75 -24.70 2.84 -7.29
N HIS A 76 -24.82 2.24 -6.11
CA HIS A 76 -24.12 2.61 -4.88
C HIS A 76 -23.55 1.36 -4.21
N LEU A 77 -22.33 0.95 -4.60
CA LEU A 77 -21.73 -0.31 -4.14
C LEU A 77 -21.70 -0.46 -2.61
N MET A 78 -21.53 0.65 -1.88
CA MET A 78 -21.51 0.68 -0.42
C MET A 78 -22.71 1.42 0.19
N GLY A 79 -23.70 1.81 -0.61
CA GLY A 79 -24.83 2.64 -0.18
C GLY A 79 -24.51 4.14 -0.11
N THR A 80 -25.47 4.93 0.38
CA THR A 80 -25.35 6.40 0.47
C THR A 80 -25.24 6.91 1.92
N ASP A 81 -24.47 7.98 2.11
CA ASP A 81 -24.32 8.70 3.37
C ASP A 81 -25.58 9.53 3.70
N ARG A 82 -25.60 10.17 4.88
CA ARG A 82 -26.64 11.10 5.37
C ARG A 82 -26.85 12.35 4.49
N LEU A 83 -26.03 12.53 3.46
CA LEU A 83 -26.14 13.60 2.46
C LEU A 83 -26.46 13.06 1.05
N GLY A 84 -26.80 11.77 0.91
CA GLY A 84 -27.08 11.13 -0.38
C GLY A 84 -25.85 10.90 -1.25
N ARG A 85 -24.64 10.95 -0.67
CA ARG A 85 -23.37 10.73 -1.37
C ARG A 85 -22.95 9.27 -1.26
N ASP A 86 -22.36 8.72 -2.32
CA ASP A 86 -21.84 7.35 -2.31
C ASP A 86 -20.70 7.17 -1.28
N LEU A 87 -20.84 6.19 -0.39
CA LEU A 87 -19.86 5.87 0.66
C LEU A 87 -18.54 5.34 0.09
N PHE A 88 -18.61 4.61 -1.03
CA PHE A 88 -17.41 4.11 -1.71
C PHE A 88 -16.55 5.27 -2.21
N SER A 89 -17.20 6.28 -2.79
CA SER A 89 -16.52 7.48 -3.26
C SER A 89 -15.83 8.27 -2.14
N ARG A 90 -16.40 8.28 -0.93
CA ARG A 90 -15.80 8.92 0.26
C ARG A 90 -14.61 8.13 0.80
N TRP A 91 -14.71 6.82 0.83
CA TRP A 91 -13.62 5.96 1.29
C TRP A 91 -12.42 6.04 0.36
N SER A 92 -12.63 6.00 -0.96
CA SER A 92 -11.54 6.06 -1.93
C SER A 92 -10.85 7.43 -1.97
N LEU A 93 -11.61 8.53 -1.85
CA LEU A 93 -11.06 9.89 -1.71
C LEU A 93 -10.22 10.03 -0.44
N GLY A 94 -10.72 9.53 0.71
CA GLY A 94 -9.95 9.53 1.96
C GLY A 94 -8.66 8.73 1.86
N GLY A 95 -8.72 7.55 1.24
CA GLY A 95 -7.53 6.71 1.00
C GLY A 95 -6.51 7.39 0.08
N ALA A 96 -6.95 8.07 -0.98
CA ALA A 96 -6.07 8.83 -1.86
C ALA A 96 -5.36 9.98 -1.12
N ILE A 97 -6.07 10.70 -0.23
CA ILE A 97 -5.48 11.76 0.58
C ILE A 97 -4.44 11.18 1.55
N SER A 98 -4.74 10.08 2.23
CA SER A 98 -3.78 9.41 3.13
C SER A 98 -2.52 8.96 2.40
N MET A 99 -2.65 8.40 1.19
CA MET A 99 -1.50 8.03 0.37
C MET A 99 -0.67 9.23 -0.13
N GLY A 100 -1.29 10.39 -0.31
CA GLY A 100 -0.58 11.62 -0.65
C GLY A 100 0.25 12.19 0.49
N ILE A 101 -0.10 11.88 1.74
CA ILE A 101 0.60 12.38 2.93
C ILE A 101 1.76 11.45 3.33
N GLY A 102 1.60 10.13 3.14
CA GLY A 102 2.62 9.12 3.45
C GLY A 102 2.51 8.57 4.86
#